data_AF-A0A536T885-F1
#
_entry.id   AF-A0A536T885-F1
#
_cell.length_a   1.000
_cell.length_b   1.000
_cell.length_c   1.000
_cell.angle_alpha   90.00
_cell.angle_beta   90.00
_cell.angle_gamma   90.00
#
_symmetry.space_group_name_H-M   'P 1'
#
loop_
_entity.id
_entity.type
_entity.pdbx_description
1 polymer ?
#
loop_
_entity_poly.entity_id
_entity_poly.type
_entity_poly.pdbx_seq_one_letter_code
_entity_poly.pdbx_strand_id
1 'polypeptide(L)'
;SLKTAYVSGVASDYEKIRAQHASKKGPALVSLAAARANAFKADWKRYAPAKPALLGRREIRHVDLGLLAGFIDWAPFFQTWELSGPFPAILDDAVVGEAARSVYADAKAMLTRIVEGRWLTANGVIALMPAHSVGDDIELYGDESHTGVALTWRNLRQQNERPSLKPNYCLADFVAPRDSGVADYAGAFAVTGGLGIEKKLTEFETKKDDYSAIMLKALADRLAEAFAEWLHAKVRREFWGYAPDEKLDASAMIREEYRGIRPAPGYPACPDHAVKGPLFDLLGATKIGMSVTESNAMLPAASVSGFYIAHPDSTYFAVGKIGEDQLVDFARRAGLSVESARRRLAPNL
;
A
#
# COMPACT_ATOMS: atom_id res chain seq x y z
N SER A 1 28.06 -30.09 -24.53
CA SER A 1 28.36 -30.24 -23.09
C SER A 1 27.07 -30.07 -22.29
N LEU A 2 27.07 -30.45 -20.99
CA LEU A 2 25.93 -30.20 -20.08
C LEU A 2 25.50 -28.71 -20.08
N LYS A 3 26.46 -27.78 -20.17
CA LYS A 3 26.20 -26.34 -20.31
C LYS A 3 25.40 -26.01 -21.58
N THR A 4 25.80 -26.54 -22.74
CA THR A 4 25.08 -26.29 -24.01
C THR A 4 23.65 -26.83 -23.96
N ALA A 5 23.47 -28.04 -23.41
CA ALA A 5 22.14 -28.66 -23.27
C ALA A 5 21.24 -27.85 -22.33
N TYR A 6 21.76 -27.41 -21.18
CA TYR A 6 21.03 -26.57 -20.24
C TYR A 6 20.62 -25.21 -20.85
N VAL A 7 21.54 -24.50 -21.51
CA VAL A 7 21.25 -23.21 -22.16
C VAL A 7 20.17 -23.37 -23.25
N SER A 8 20.27 -24.43 -24.05
CA SER A 8 19.26 -24.73 -25.08
C SER A 8 17.89 -25.03 -24.47
N GLY A 9 17.86 -25.80 -23.37
CA GLY A 9 16.63 -26.08 -22.61
C GLY A 9 15.96 -24.80 -22.10
N VAL A 10 16.72 -23.93 -21.42
CA VAL A 10 16.23 -22.64 -20.92
C VAL A 10 15.71 -21.76 -22.06
N ALA A 11 16.42 -21.68 -23.18
CA ALA A 11 15.97 -20.90 -24.33
C ALA A 11 14.65 -21.44 -24.91
N SER A 12 14.51 -22.76 -24.99
CA SER A 12 13.26 -23.40 -25.42
C SER A 12 12.11 -23.11 -24.46
N ASP A 13 12.35 -23.16 -23.16
CA ASP A 13 11.33 -22.86 -22.15
C ASP A 13 10.89 -21.38 -22.19
N TYR A 14 11.82 -20.46 -22.42
CA TYR A 14 11.49 -19.04 -22.65
C TYR A 14 10.68 -18.82 -23.92
N GLU A 15 10.97 -19.54 -25.02
CA GLU A 15 10.17 -19.44 -26.24
C GLU A 15 8.75 -20.00 -26.03
N LYS A 16 8.62 -21.13 -25.30
CA LYS A 16 7.30 -21.67 -24.92
C LYS A 16 6.50 -20.66 -24.08
N ILE A 17 7.12 -20.06 -23.07
CA ILE A 17 6.48 -19.04 -22.22
C ILE A 17 6.06 -17.84 -23.08
N ARG A 18 6.92 -17.35 -23.98
CA ARG A 18 6.59 -16.24 -24.89
C ARG A 18 5.40 -16.56 -25.77
N ALA A 19 5.37 -17.74 -26.40
CA ALA A 19 4.25 -18.18 -27.23
C ALA A 19 2.95 -18.35 -26.43
N GLN A 20 3.02 -18.91 -25.21
CA GLN A 20 1.88 -19.03 -24.31
C GLN A 20 1.34 -17.66 -23.87
N HIS A 21 2.20 -16.70 -23.55
CA HIS A 21 1.76 -15.35 -23.20
C HIS A 21 1.16 -14.60 -24.40
N ALA A 22 1.76 -14.72 -25.60
CA ALA A 22 1.25 -14.10 -26.82
C ALA A 22 -0.10 -14.67 -27.28
N SER A 23 -0.38 -15.95 -26.98
CA SER A 23 -1.64 -16.60 -27.33
C SER A 23 -2.78 -16.37 -26.31
N LYS A 24 -2.48 -15.85 -25.11
CA LYS A 24 -3.51 -15.46 -24.14
C LYS A 24 -4.28 -14.25 -24.65
N LYS A 25 -5.56 -14.44 -25.01
CA LYS A 25 -6.49 -13.33 -25.16
C LYS A 25 -6.73 -12.74 -23.77
N GLY A 26 -6.30 -11.50 -23.57
CA GLY A 26 -6.60 -10.73 -22.35
C GLY A 26 -8.12 -10.56 -22.17
N PRO A 27 -8.55 -10.05 -21.00
CA PRO A 27 -9.95 -9.70 -20.80
C PRO A 27 -10.39 -8.70 -21.89
N ALA A 28 -11.63 -8.83 -22.37
CA ALA A 28 -12.21 -7.84 -23.27
C ALA A 28 -12.21 -6.48 -22.55
N LEU A 29 -11.65 -5.46 -23.21
CA LEU A 29 -11.63 -4.10 -22.67
C LEU A 29 -12.79 -3.29 -23.24
N VAL A 30 -13.41 -2.46 -22.39
CA VAL A 30 -14.35 -1.42 -22.81
C VAL A 30 -13.63 -0.08 -22.94
N SER A 31 -14.20 0.85 -23.72
CA SER A 31 -13.65 2.21 -23.81
C SER A 31 -13.66 2.90 -22.45
N LEU A 32 -12.75 3.85 -22.24
CA LEU A 32 -12.68 4.63 -21.01
C LEU A 32 -14.00 5.36 -20.73
N ALA A 33 -14.67 5.85 -21.77
CA ALA A 33 -15.98 6.48 -21.64
C ALA A 33 -17.04 5.49 -21.13
N ALA A 34 -17.07 4.26 -21.65
CA ALA A 34 -17.97 3.21 -21.17
C ALA A 34 -17.64 2.78 -19.73
N ALA A 35 -16.36 2.64 -19.40
CA ALA A 35 -15.93 2.34 -18.03
C ALA A 35 -16.36 3.43 -17.05
N ARG A 36 -16.20 4.71 -17.39
CA ARG A 36 -16.66 5.86 -16.58
C ARG A 36 -18.19 5.90 -16.44
N ALA A 37 -18.93 5.54 -17.50
CA ALA A 37 -20.39 5.46 -17.43
C ALA A 37 -20.86 4.36 -16.46
N ASN A 38 -20.10 3.28 -16.33
CA ASN A 38 -20.30 2.17 -15.39
C ASN A 38 -19.50 2.32 -14.08
N ALA A 39 -19.15 3.55 -13.68
CA ALA A 39 -18.47 3.82 -12.41
C ALA A 39 -19.30 3.39 -11.20
N PHE A 40 -18.65 3.16 -10.06
CA PHE A 40 -19.36 3.05 -8.79
C PHE A 40 -20.00 4.41 -8.47
N LYS A 41 -21.27 4.40 -8.08
CA LYS A 41 -22.04 5.62 -7.76
C LYS A 41 -22.53 5.51 -6.33
N ALA A 42 -21.79 6.11 -5.40
CA ALA A 42 -22.26 6.28 -4.04
C ALA A 42 -23.52 7.15 -4.00
N ASP A 43 -24.44 6.82 -3.09
CA ASP A 43 -25.59 7.67 -2.81
C ASP A 43 -25.19 8.76 -1.80
N TRP A 44 -24.58 9.83 -2.31
CA TRP A 44 -24.13 10.99 -1.52
C TRP A 44 -25.28 11.75 -0.82
N LYS A 45 -26.55 11.46 -1.16
CA LYS A 45 -27.70 12.00 -0.42
C LYS A 45 -28.00 11.21 0.86
N ARG A 46 -27.63 9.93 0.88
CA ARG A 46 -27.81 9.03 2.04
C ARG A 46 -26.56 8.87 2.88
N TYR A 47 -25.40 9.10 2.29
CA TYR A 47 -24.12 9.04 2.96
C TYR A 47 -23.54 10.44 3.15
N ALA A 48 -23.41 10.87 4.41
CA ALA A 48 -22.65 12.05 4.77
C ALA A 48 -21.25 11.59 5.20
N PRO A 49 -20.18 11.98 4.47
CA PRO A 49 -18.82 11.71 4.90
C PRO A 49 -18.53 12.28 6.28
N ALA A 50 -17.86 11.49 7.11
CA ALA A 50 -17.48 11.94 8.43
C ALA A 50 -16.35 12.97 8.32
N LYS A 51 -16.54 14.15 8.92
CA LYS A 51 -15.46 15.13 9.08
C LYS A 51 -14.42 14.59 10.05
N PRO A 52 -13.11 14.56 9.68
CA PRO A 52 -12.05 14.20 10.61
C PRO A 52 -12.05 15.03 11.89
N ALA A 53 -11.86 14.39 13.03
CA ALA A 53 -11.66 15.07 14.31
C ALA A 53 -10.37 15.93 14.32
N LEU A 54 -9.35 15.52 13.57
CA LEU A 54 -8.11 16.24 13.37
C LEU A 54 -7.88 16.49 11.88
N LEU A 55 -7.95 17.76 11.46
CA LEU A 55 -7.52 18.16 10.11
C LEU A 55 -6.05 18.58 10.08
N GLY A 56 -5.44 18.40 8.92
CA GLY A 56 -4.06 18.78 8.64
C GLY A 56 -3.06 17.69 9.02
N ARG A 57 -1.80 18.10 9.07
CA ARG A 57 -0.63 17.22 9.25
C ARG A 57 -0.35 16.96 10.73
N ARG A 58 -0.07 15.70 11.07
CA ARG A 58 0.36 15.27 12.41
C ARG A 58 1.53 14.31 12.32
N GLU A 59 2.60 14.64 13.04
CA GLU A 59 3.73 13.73 13.24
C GLU A 59 3.47 12.82 14.44
N ILE A 60 3.88 11.56 14.31
CA ILE A 60 3.84 10.54 15.36
C ILE A 60 5.26 10.00 15.46
N ARG A 61 6.00 10.38 16.50
CA ARG A 61 7.41 10.03 16.66
C ARG A 61 7.62 9.08 17.83
N HIS A 62 8.67 8.28 17.73
CA HIS A 62 9.11 7.37 18.79
C HIS A 62 7.99 6.46 19.29
N VAL A 63 7.22 5.89 18.36
CA VAL A 63 6.17 4.93 18.73
C VAL A 63 6.81 3.73 19.40
N ASP A 64 6.20 3.30 20.51
CA ASP A 64 6.66 2.14 21.26
C ASP A 64 6.64 0.88 20.37
N LEU A 65 7.81 0.28 20.15
CA LEU A 65 7.95 -0.94 19.37
C LEU A 65 7.25 -2.13 20.03
N GLY A 66 7.09 -2.13 21.36
CA GLY A 66 6.34 -3.15 22.08
C GLY A 66 4.84 -3.08 21.77
N LEU A 67 4.31 -1.87 21.59
CA LEU A 67 2.94 -1.66 21.12
C LEU A 67 2.77 -2.16 19.69
N LEU A 68 3.69 -1.79 18.79
CA LEU A 68 3.66 -2.23 17.39
C LEU A 68 3.82 -3.75 17.24
N ALA A 69 4.63 -4.39 18.10
CA ALA A 69 4.78 -5.84 18.10
C ALA A 69 3.46 -6.60 18.29
N GLY A 70 2.46 -5.98 18.94
CA GLY A 70 1.10 -6.54 19.08
C GLY A 70 0.25 -6.51 17.81
N PHE A 71 0.69 -5.78 16.77
CA PHE A 71 0.00 -5.63 15.48
C PHE A 71 0.69 -6.38 14.34
N ILE A 72 1.72 -7.18 14.62
CA ILE A 72 2.45 -7.93 13.59
C ILE A 72 1.57 -9.02 13.00
N ASP A 73 1.37 -8.98 11.68
CA ASP A 73 1.01 -10.15 10.88
C ASP A 73 2.27 -10.96 10.56
N TRP A 74 2.32 -12.17 11.11
CA TRP A 74 3.43 -13.10 10.97
C TRP A 74 3.37 -13.93 9.68
N ALA A 75 2.26 -13.95 8.94
CA ALA A 75 2.19 -14.77 7.73
C ALA A 75 3.25 -14.38 6.68
N PRO A 76 3.48 -13.09 6.35
CA PRO A 76 4.53 -12.74 5.40
C PRO A 76 5.95 -12.82 5.99
N PHE A 77 6.10 -12.87 7.32
CA PHE A 77 7.38 -13.20 7.93
C PHE A 77 7.84 -14.61 7.52
N PHE A 78 6.96 -15.61 7.60
CA PHE A 78 7.31 -16.97 7.17
C PHE A 78 7.58 -17.07 5.67
N GLN A 79 6.86 -16.31 4.84
CA GLN A 79 7.14 -16.22 3.40
C GLN A 79 8.54 -15.68 3.10
N THR A 80 9.03 -14.72 3.91
CA THR A 80 10.41 -14.21 3.81
C THR A 80 11.46 -15.29 4.07
N TRP A 81 11.10 -16.31 4.85
CA TRP A 81 11.92 -17.49 5.14
C TRP A 81 11.61 -18.69 4.24
N GLU A 82 10.89 -18.49 3.13
CA GLU A 82 10.47 -19.52 2.18
C GLU A 82 9.61 -20.64 2.80
N LEU A 83 8.95 -20.34 3.94
CA LEU A 83 8.03 -21.24 4.62
C LEU A 83 6.59 -20.89 4.23
N SER A 84 5.95 -21.79 3.49
CA SER A 84 4.59 -21.59 2.99
C SER A 84 3.55 -22.19 3.94
N GLY A 85 2.62 -21.36 4.40
CA GLY A 85 1.48 -21.79 5.22
C GLY A 85 0.84 -20.62 5.97
N PRO A 86 -0.46 -20.70 6.32
CA PRO A 86 -1.12 -19.66 7.09
C PRO A 86 -0.65 -19.69 8.55
N PHE A 87 -0.36 -18.53 9.14
CA PHE A 87 -0.12 -18.42 10.58
C PHE A 87 -1.47 -18.36 11.34
N PRO A 88 -1.63 -19.03 12.50
CA PRO A 88 -0.63 -19.81 13.23
C PRO A 88 -0.50 -21.28 12.79
N ALA A 89 -1.35 -21.77 11.89
CA ALA A 89 -1.40 -23.20 11.52
C ALA A 89 -0.07 -23.76 10.95
N ILE A 90 0.77 -22.92 10.32
CA ILE A 90 2.10 -23.29 9.85
C ILE A 90 3.00 -23.84 10.96
N LEU A 91 2.76 -23.46 12.23
CA LEU A 91 3.53 -23.94 13.37
C LEU A 91 3.27 -25.43 13.67
N ASP A 92 2.13 -25.98 13.24
CA ASP A 92 1.75 -27.37 13.44
C ASP A 92 1.87 -28.20 12.15
N ASP A 93 2.44 -27.62 11.09
CA ASP A 93 2.62 -28.31 9.81
C ASP A 93 3.56 -29.52 9.93
N ALA A 94 3.18 -30.64 9.31
CA ALA A 94 3.89 -31.90 9.43
C ALA A 94 5.27 -31.92 8.72
N VAL A 95 5.50 -31.01 7.77
CA VAL A 95 6.73 -30.93 6.99
C VAL A 95 7.60 -29.77 7.45
N VAL A 96 7.02 -28.57 7.60
CA VAL A 96 7.77 -27.34 7.88
C VAL A 96 7.59 -26.82 9.31
N GLY A 97 6.72 -27.42 10.12
CA GLY A 97 6.36 -26.89 11.44
C GLY A 97 7.52 -26.78 12.42
N GLU A 98 8.49 -27.70 12.37
CA GLU A 98 9.69 -27.61 13.21
C GLU A 98 10.54 -26.39 12.87
N ALA A 99 10.85 -26.19 11.58
CA ALA A 99 11.58 -25.02 11.10
C ALA A 99 10.81 -23.72 11.39
N ALA A 100 9.50 -23.72 11.18
CA ALA A 100 8.63 -22.58 11.47
C ALA A 100 8.67 -22.21 12.96
N ARG A 101 8.55 -23.18 13.87
CA ARG A 101 8.66 -22.93 15.32
C ARG A 101 10.04 -22.40 15.71
N SER A 102 11.11 -22.95 15.12
CA SER A 102 12.48 -22.51 15.40
C SER A 102 12.71 -21.06 15.00
N VAL A 103 12.43 -20.71 13.74
CA VAL A 103 12.65 -19.34 13.23
C VAL A 103 11.72 -18.34 13.91
N TYR A 104 10.50 -18.76 14.29
CA TYR A 104 9.58 -17.93 15.07
C TYR A 104 10.10 -17.65 16.49
N ALA A 105 10.66 -18.66 17.16
CA ALA A 105 11.25 -18.48 18.48
C ALA A 105 12.43 -17.50 18.43
N ASP A 106 13.31 -17.63 17.42
CA ASP A 106 14.42 -16.71 17.20
C ASP A 106 13.94 -15.28 16.89
N ALA A 107 12.90 -15.15 16.07
CA ALA A 107 12.28 -13.87 15.75
C ALA A 107 11.71 -13.19 17.00
N LYS A 108 11.01 -13.95 17.87
CA LYS A 108 10.47 -13.44 19.13
C LYS A 108 11.58 -13.02 20.10
N ALA A 109 12.66 -13.79 20.18
CA ALA A 109 13.82 -13.45 20.99
C ALA A 109 14.53 -12.19 20.48
N MET A 110 14.75 -12.07 19.17
CA MET A 110 15.34 -10.87 18.58
C MET A 110 14.42 -9.66 18.70
N LEU A 111 13.11 -9.81 18.49
CA LEU A 111 12.13 -8.75 18.65
C LEU A 111 12.15 -8.19 20.09
N THR A 112 12.25 -9.06 21.09
CA THR A 112 12.42 -8.65 22.49
C THR A 112 13.67 -7.77 22.66
N ARG A 113 14.80 -8.19 22.09
CA ARG A 113 16.06 -7.41 22.12
C ARG A 113 15.96 -6.09 21.36
N ILE A 114 15.23 -6.05 20.24
CA ILE A 114 14.97 -4.82 19.46
C ILE A 114 14.19 -3.82 20.32
N VAL A 115 13.14 -4.27 21.01
CA VAL A 115 12.28 -3.44 21.86
C VAL A 115 13.03 -2.95 23.09
N GLU A 116 13.60 -3.86 23.89
CA GLU A 116 14.30 -3.54 25.14
C GLU A 116 15.56 -2.71 24.88
N GLY A 117 16.31 -3.07 23.84
CA GLY A 117 17.53 -2.38 23.45
C GLY A 117 17.32 -1.13 22.60
N ARG A 118 16.07 -0.82 22.22
CA ARG A 118 15.71 0.30 21.32
C ARG A 118 16.59 0.35 20.08
N TRP A 119 16.76 -0.79 19.41
CA TRP A 119 17.64 -0.90 18.25
C TRP A 119 17.13 -0.08 17.05
N LEU A 120 15.81 0.07 16.97
CA LEU A 120 15.11 0.77 15.90
C LEU A 120 14.28 1.92 16.50
N THR A 121 13.98 2.92 15.69
CA THR A 121 12.99 3.96 16.00
C THR A 121 11.86 3.91 14.98
N ALA A 122 10.62 3.93 15.47
CA ALA A 122 9.43 4.02 14.63
C ALA A 122 8.87 5.45 14.60
N ASN A 123 8.84 6.06 13.41
CA ASN A 123 8.23 7.37 13.17
C ASN A 123 7.22 7.30 12.03
N GLY A 124 6.20 8.14 12.13
CA GLY A 124 5.14 8.25 11.15
C GLY A 124 4.59 9.66 11.03
N VAL A 125 3.83 9.87 9.98
CA VAL A 125 3.07 11.08 9.70
C VAL A 125 1.74 10.69 9.11
N ILE A 126 0.69 11.42 9.49
CA ILE A 126 -0.56 11.49 8.75
C ILE A 126 -0.84 12.92 8.29
N ALA A 127 -1.65 13.04 7.25
CA ALA A 127 -2.39 14.25 6.93
C ALA A 127 -3.83 13.87 6.60
N LEU A 128 -4.81 14.48 7.27
CA LEU A 128 -6.24 14.32 6.96
C LEU A 128 -6.72 15.65 6.38
N MET A 129 -7.21 15.63 5.14
CA MET A 129 -7.41 16.83 4.35
C MET A 129 -8.78 16.81 3.69
N PRO A 130 -9.41 17.99 3.48
CA PRO A 130 -10.57 18.08 2.61
C PRO A 130 -10.20 17.56 1.22
N ALA A 131 -11.10 16.81 0.61
CA ALA A 131 -10.85 16.17 -0.67
C ALA A 131 -12.10 16.03 -1.50
N HIS A 132 -11.92 16.07 -2.82
CA HIS A 132 -12.98 15.81 -3.79
C HIS A 132 -12.47 14.95 -4.93
N SER A 133 -13.36 14.14 -5.50
CA SER A 133 -13.09 13.54 -6.79
C SER A 133 -13.32 14.53 -7.93
N VAL A 134 -12.43 14.50 -8.92
CA VAL A 134 -12.50 15.26 -10.17
C VAL A 134 -12.26 14.29 -11.33
N GLY A 135 -13.34 13.76 -11.89
CA GLY A 135 -13.27 12.65 -12.84
C GLY A 135 -12.73 11.40 -12.15
N ASP A 136 -11.61 10.88 -12.64
CA ASP A 136 -10.94 9.70 -12.05
C ASP A 136 -9.89 10.07 -11.01
N ASP A 137 -9.73 11.34 -10.64
CA ASP A 137 -8.68 11.80 -9.73
C ASP A 137 -9.24 12.25 -8.39
N ILE A 138 -8.39 12.25 -7.36
CA ILE A 138 -8.71 12.80 -6.04
C ILE A 138 -7.84 14.02 -5.82
N GLU A 139 -8.46 15.18 -5.63
CA GLU A 139 -7.77 16.41 -5.20
C GLU A 139 -7.82 16.51 -3.69
N LEU A 140 -6.68 16.75 -3.05
CA LEU A 140 -6.53 17.07 -1.64
C LEU A 140 -6.27 18.57 -1.52
N TYR A 141 -7.01 19.26 -0.65
CA TYR A 141 -6.94 20.70 -0.46
C TYR A 141 -6.22 21.06 0.84
N GLY A 142 -5.54 22.21 0.86
CA GLY A 142 -4.79 22.66 2.04
C GLY A 142 -5.67 22.98 3.25
N ASP A 143 -6.91 23.42 3.01
CA ASP A 143 -7.90 23.77 4.02
C ASP A 143 -9.34 23.63 3.48
N GLU A 144 -10.33 23.89 4.35
CA GLU A 144 -11.76 23.75 4.03
C GLU A 144 -12.31 24.85 3.11
N SER A 145 -11.52 25.87 2.76
CA SER A 145 -11.93 26.83 1.71
C SER A 145 -11.87 26.21 0.31
N HIS A 146 -11.19 25.06 0.18
CA HIS A 146 -10.91 24.41 -1.10
C HIS A 146 -10.21 25.32 -2.11
N THR A 147 -9.46 26.33 -1.60
CA THR A 147 -8.63 27.21 -2.41
C THR A 147 -7.21 26.65 -2.48
N GLY A 148 -6.80 26.22 -3.68
CA GLY A 148 -5.48 25.60 -3.91
C GLY A 148 -5.46 24.10 -3.65
N VAL A 149 -5.10 23.35 -4.70
CA VAL A 149 -4.90 21.89 -4.63
C VAL A 149 -3.50 21.61 -4.08
N ALA A 150 -3.42 20.97 -2.92
CA ALA A 150 -2.15 20.59 -2.30
C ALA A 150 -1.53 19.35 -2.96
N LEU A 151 -2.38 18.40 -3.38
CA LEU A 151 -1.98 17.21 -4.11
C LEU A 151 -3.12 16.74 -5.00
N THR A 152 -2.82 16.36 -6.24
CA THR A 152 -3.77 15.57 -7.05
C THR A 152 -3.27 14.14 -7.14
N TRP A 153 -4.00 13.23 -6.51
CA TRP A 153 -3.76 11.80 -6.65
C TRP A 153 -4.41 11.29 -7.92
N ARG A 154 -3.57 10.96 -8.91
CA ARG A 154 -4.00 10.47 -10.21
C ARG A 154 -4.32 8.98 -10.14
N ASN A 155 -5.57 8.60 -10.40
CA ASN A 155 -5.98 7.18 -10.38
C ASN A 155 -6.28 6.64 -11.78
N LEU A 156 -6.42 5.31 -11.81
CA LEU A 156 -6.81 4.52 -12.96
C LEU A 156 -8.13 3.80 -12.67
N ARG A 157 -8.90 3.59 -13.72
CA ARG A 157 -10.18 2.89 -13.72
C ARG A 157 -10.03 1.52 -14.37
N GLN A 158 -10.68 0.51 -13.79
CA GLN A 158 -10.80 -0.80 -14.43
C GLN A 158 -11.41 -0.66 -15.83
N GLN A 159 -10.78 -1.22 -16.85
CA GLN A 159 -11.31 -1.22 -18.23
C GLN A 159 -11.75 -2.60 -18.73
N ASN A 160 -11.56 -3.65 -17.94
CA ASN A 160 -12.13 -4.95 -18.28
C ASN A 160 -13.66 -4.87 -18.34
N GLU A 161 -14.26 -5.56 -19.29
CA GLU A 161 -15.71 -5.81 -19.30
C GLU A 161 -16.12 -6.47 -17.99
N ARG A 162 -17.17 -5.91 -17.37
CA ARG A 162 -17.65 -6.34 -16.05
C ARG A 162 -18.95 -7.12 -16.21
N PRO A 163 -19.19 -8.14 -15.38
CA PRO A 163 -20.51 -8.73 -15.26
C PRO A 163 -21.57 -7.64 -14.99
N SER A 164 -22.79 -7.86 -15.45
CA SER A 164 -23.91 -6.94 -15.22
C SER A 164 -23.99 -6.54 -13.74
N LEU A 165 -24.26 -5.25 -13.48
CA LEU A 165 -24.36 -4.64 -12.15
C LEU A 165 -23.04 -4.53 -11.36
N LYS A 166 -21.90 -5.01 -11.87
CA LYS A 166 -20.59 -4.74 -11.25
C LYS A 166 -19.96 -3.49 -11.89
N PRO A 167 -19.55 -2.50 -11.08
CA PRO A 167 -18.95 -1.30 -11.63
C PRO A 167 -17.52 -1.57 -12.13
N ASN A 168 -17.07 -0.66 -12.98
CA ASN A 168 -15.67 -0.47 -13.33
C ASN A 168 -15.06 0.48 -12.29
N TYR A 169 -14.47 -0.09 -11.23
CA TYR A 169 -14.01 0.69 -10.08
C TYR A 169 -12.85 1.64 -10.43
N CYS A 170 -12.88 2.81 -9.81
CA CYS A 170 -11.76 3.72 -9.61
C CYS A 170 -11.75 4.15 -8.14
N LEU A 171 -10.57 4.37 -7.53
CA LEU A 171 -10.49 4.79 -6.12
C LEU A 171 -11.18 6.15 -5.89
N ALA A 172 -11.20 7.02 -6.91
CA ALA A 172 -11.90 8.30 -6.87
C ALA A 172 -13.43 8.16 -6.70
N ASP A 173 -14.02 7.01 -7.07
CA ASP A 173 -15.47 6.80 -6.94
C ASP A 173 -15.94 6.80 -5.47
N PHE A 174 -15.01 6.61 -4.53
CA PHE A 174 -15.26 6.54 -3.10
C PHE A 174 -15.07 7.89 -2.37
N VAL A 175 -14.83 8.97 -3.12
CA VAL A 175 -14.70 10.34 -2.58
C VAL A 175 -15.73 11.23 -3.28
N ALA A 176 -16.42 12.09 -2.52
CA ALA A 176 -17.51 12.90 -3.04
C ALA A 176 -17.04 13.78 -4.22
N PRO A 177 -17.77 13.77 -5.35
CA PRO A 177 -17.46 14.62 -6.49
C PRO A 177 -17.48 16.09 -6.10
N ARG A 178 -16.56 16.88 -6.68
CA ARG A 178 -16.45 18.32 -6.41
C ARG A 178 -17.75 19.09 -6.66
N ASP A 179 -18.55 18.66 -7.63
CA ASP A 179 -19.84 19.26 -8.02
C ASP A 179 -21.04 18.71 -7.23
N SER A 180 -20.83 17.74 -6.33
CA SER A 180 -21.90 17.14 -5.53
C SER A 180 -22.45 18.06 -4.43
N GLY A 181 -21.66 19.06 -4.01
CA GLY A 181 -21.96 19.90 -2.85
C GLY A 181 -21.77 19.21 -1.50
N VAL A 182 -21.28 17.96 -1.48
CA VAL A 182 -21.01 17.19 -0.26
C VAL A 182 -19.56 17.33 0.13
N ALA A 183 -19.27 17.84 1.33
CA ALA A 183 -17.92 17.90 1.88
C ALA A 183 -17.42 16.47 2.17
N ASP A 184 -16.21 16.18 1.71
CA ASP A 184 -15.54 14.89 1.92
C ASP A 184 -14.05 15.10 2.18
N TYR A 185 -13.38 14.03 2.58
CA TYR A 185 -12.03 14.05 3.10
C TYR A 185 -11.28 12.81 2.63
N ALA A 186 -9.97 12.97 2.46
CA ALA A 186 -9.04 11.88 2.22
C ALA A 186 -7.85 12.03 3.17
N GLY A 187 -7.27 10.90 3.54
CA GLY A 187 -6.04 10.89 4.33
C GLY A 187 -4.83 10.49 3.52
N ALA A 188 -3.66 10.79 4.06
CA ALA A 188 -2.36 10.38 3.57
C ALA A 188 -1.49 9.97 4.76
N PHE A 189 -0.60 8.99 4.57
CA PHE A 189 0.34 8.58 5.62
C PHE A 189 1.67 8.11 5.06
N ALA A 190 2.69 8.19 5.91
CA ALA A 190 3.97 7.51 5.74
C ALA A 190 4.48 7.09 7.12
N VAL A 191 4.92 5.83 7.24
CA VAL A 191 5.47 5.24 8.46
C VAL A 191 6.73 4.47 8.17
N THR A 192 7.63 4.41 9.14
CA THR A 192 8.78 3.51 9.14
C THR A 192 8.97 2.89 10.51
N GLY A 193 9.32 1.62 10.55
CA GLY A 193 9.72 0.89 11.77
C GLY A 193 11.23 0.71 11.91
N GLY A 194 12.02 1.26 10.98
CA GLY A 194 13.40 0.82 10.74
C GLY A 194 14.49 1.89 10.89
N LEU A 195 14.21 3.03 11.51
CA LEU A 195 15.24 4.08 11.65
C LEU A 195 16.37 3.60 12.58
N GLY A 196 17.63 3.76 12.13
CA GLY A 196 18.83 3.35 12.86
C GLY A 196 19.23 1.89 12.67
N ILE A 197 18.57 1.16 11.77
CA ILE A 197 18.84 -0.25 11.48
C ILE A 197 20.29 -0.51 11.04
N GLU A 198 20.91 0.44 10.36
CA GLU A 198 22.25 0.35 9.78
C GLU A 198 23.29 -0.02 10.84
N LYS A 199 23.19 0.57 12.03
CA LYS A 199 24.13 0.29 13.14
C LYS A 199 24.17 -1.20 13.47
N LYS A 200 23.00 -1.82 13.60
CA LYS A 200 22.91 -3.25 13.95
C LYS A 200 23.25 -4.16 12.79
N LEU A 201 22.93 -3.76 11.55
CA LEU A 201 23.35 -4.50 10.37
C LEU A 201 24.87 -4.56 10.24
N THR A 202 25.57 -3.43 10.44
CA THR A 202 27.05 -3.41 10.45
C THR A 202 27.63 -4.27 11.57
N GLU A 203 27.01 -4.28 12.76
CA GLU A 203 27.44 -5.16 13.86
C GLU A 203 27.31 -6.66 13.49
N PHE A 204 26.22 -7.06 12.82
CA PHE A 204 26.03 -8.45 12.35
C PHE A 204 26.95 -8.82 11.19
N GLU A 205 27.13 -7.91 10.24
CA GLU A 205 28.05 -8.09 9.10
C GLU A 205 29.50 -8.30 9.57
N THR A 206 29.96 -7.49 10.54
CA THR A 206 31.30 -7.62 11.14
C THR A 206 31.51 -9.01 11.77
N LYS A 207 30.43 -9.60 12.30
CA LYS A 207 30.41 -10.94 12.90
C LYS A 207 30.15 -12.05 11.88
N LYS A 208 29.91 -11.71 10.61
CA LYS A 208 29.47 -12.64 9.55
C LYS A 208 28.19 -13.40 9.94
N ASP A 209 27.29 -12.70 10.62
CA ASP A 209 26.01 -13.23 11.09
C ASP A 209 24.89 -12.81 10.13
N ASP A 210 24.89 -13.44 8.95
CA ASP A 210 23.90 -13.15 7.90
C ASP A 210 22.48 -13.49 8.34
N TYR A 211 22.33 -14.54 9.16
CA TYR A 211 21.04 -14.95 9.73
C TYR A 211 20.41 -13.84 10.55
N SER A 212 21.15 -13.27 11.51
CA SER A 212 20.63 -12.19 12.34
C SER A 212 20.39 -10.91 11.54
N ALA A 213 21.21 -10.64 10.51
CA ALA A 213 20.99 -9.50 9.63
C ALA A 213 19.69 -9.62 8.82
N ILE A 214 19.40 -10.80 8.26
CA ILE A 214 18.15 -11.09 7.56
C ILE A 214 16.97 -11.02 8.54
N MET A 215 17.09 -11.63 9.71
CA MET A 215 16.08 -11.60 10.76
C MET A 215 15.73 -10.17 11.18
N LEU A 216 16.74 -9.31 11.40
CA LEU A 216 16.52 -7.90 11.75
C LEU A 216 15.78 -7.14 10.64
N LYS A 217 16.16 -7.34 9.37
CA LYS A 217 15.47 -6.72 8.23
C LYS A 217 14.02 -7.17 8.15
N ALA A 218 13.77 -8.47 8.27
CA ALA A 218 12.42 -9.04 8.26
C ALA A 218 11.57 -8.49 9.41
N LEU A 219 12.12 -8.41 10.63
CA LEU A 219 11.42 -7.84 11.78
C LEU A 219 11.16 -6.34 11.65
N ALA A 220 12.10 -5.57 11.09
CA ALA A 220 11.90 -4.15 10.82
C ALA A 220 10.77 -3.92 9.82
N ASP A 221 10.70 -4.74 8.77
CA ASP A 221 9.61 -4.72 7.79
C ASP A 221 8.26 -5.07 8.45
N ARG A 222 8.23 -6.12 9.28
CA ARG A 222 7.03 -6.46 10.07
C ARG A 222 6.59 -5.33 11.00
N LEU A 223 7.53 -4.62 11.62
CA LEU A 223 7.23 -3.46 12.47
C LEU A 223 6.69 -2.27 11.67
N ALA A 224 7.15 -2.06 10.43
CA ALA A 224 6.63 -1.01 9.55
C ALA A 224 5.17 -1.28 9.13
N GLU A 225 4.86 -2.53 8.75
CA GLU A 225 3.49 -2.95 8.44
C GLU A 225 2.57 -2.90 9.67
N ALA A 226 3.06 -3.37 10.82
CA ALA A 226 2.33 -3.28 12.08
C ALA A 226 2.05 -1.82 12.48
N PHE A 227 2.97 -0.90 12.17
CA PHE A 227 2.75 0.52 12.36
C PHE A 227 1.69 1.06 11.40
N ALA A 228 1.69 0.67 10.13
CA ALA A 228 0.64 1.07 9.20
C ALA A 228 -0.75 0.61 9.70
N GLU A 229 -0.85 -0.61 10.23
CA GLU A 229 -2.09 -1.17 10.78
C GLU A 229 -2.55 -0.44 12.06
N TRP A 230 -1.64 -0.27 13.02
CA TRP A 230 -1.91 0.44 14.26
C TRP A 230 -2.32 1.90 14.01
N LEU A 231 -1.61 2.58 13.12
CA LEU A 231 -1.89 3.97 12.77
C LEU A 231 -3.21 4.09 12.02
N HIS A 232 -3.54 3.14 11.15
CA HIS A 232 -4.86 3.11 10.51
C HIS A 232 -5.96 2.95 11.56
N ALA A 233 -5.83 2.02 12.52
CA ALA A 233 -6.80 1.88 13.61
C ALA A 233 -6.98 3.18 14.42
N LYS A 234 -5.87 3.85 14.75
CA LYS A 234 -5.86 5.19 15.39
C LYS A 234 -6.59 6.24 14.55
N VAL A 235 -6.39 6.24 13.22
CA VAL A 235 -7.11 7.14 12.31
C VAL A 235 -8.61 6.86 12.34
N ARG A 236 -9.04 5.61 12.23
CA ARG A 236 -10.48 5.28 12.20
C ARG A 236 -11.19 5.64 13.51
N ARG A 237 -10.54 5.37 14.65
CA ARG A 237 -11.13 5.52 15.98
C ARG A 237 -10.99 6.91 16.57
N GLU A 238 -9.86 7.58 16.32
CA GLU A 238 -9.49 8.82 17.03
C GLU A 238 -9.27 9.99 16.07
N PHE A 239 -8.34 9.91 15.11
CA PHE A 239 -7.94 11.09 14.33
C PHE A 239 -8.96 11.50 13.26
N TRP A 240 -9.51 10.53 12.54
CA TRP A 240 -10.67 10.75 11.69
C TRP A 240 -11.94 10.54 12.50
N GLY A 241 -12.02 9.44 13.25
CA GLY A 241 -13.11 9.22 14.22
C GLY A 241 -14.43 8.79 13.60
N TYR A 242 -14.43 8.16 12.43
CA TYR A 242 -15.64 7.61 11.81
C TYR A 242 -16.06 6.24 12.36
N ALA A 243 -15.23 5.63 13.21
CA ALA A 243 -15.50 4.36 13.88
C ALA A 243 -15.00 4.36 15.34
N PRO A 244 -15.50 5.27 16.20
CA PRO A 244 -14.99 5.43 17.57
C PRO A 244 -15.25 4.21 18.47
N ASP A 245 -16.33 3.46 18.20
CA ASP A 245 -16.73 2.28 18.98
C ASP A 245 -16.14 0.96 18.44
N GLU A 246 -15.21 1.02 17.48
CA GLU A 246 -14.60 -0.17 16.87
C GLU A 246 -13.80 -0.99 17.90
N LYS A 247 -14.16 -2.27 18.04
CA LYS A 247 -13.52 -3.25 18.95
C LYS A 247 -13.09 -4.50 18.19
N LEU A 248 -12.16 -4.34 17.24
CA LEU A 248 -11.59 -5.45 16.48
C LEU A 248 -10.39 -6.06 17.22
N ASP A 249 -10.32 -7.38 17.22
CA ASP A 249 -9.13 -8.13 17.63
C ASP A 249 -8.08 -8.18 16.50
N ALA A 250 -6.89 -8.71 16.79
CA ALA A 250 -5.80 -8.79 15.81
C ALA A 250 -6.18 -9.59 14.55
N SER A 251 -6.97 -10.66 14.68
CA SER A 251 -7.37 -11.49 13.55
C SER A 251 -8.38 -10.78 12.64
N ALA A 252 -9.35 -10.07 13.22
CA ALA A 252 -10.31 -9.26 12.48
C ALA A 252 -9.62 -8.05 11.80
N MET A 253 -8.60 -7.47 12.43
CA MET A 253 -7.75 -6.44 11.82
C MET A 253 -7.00 -6.98 10.59
N ILE A 254 -6.38 -8.16 10.67
CA ILE A 254 -5.68 -8.80 9.53
C ILE A 254 -6.65 -9.13 8.40
N ARG A 255 -7.88 -9.53 8.72
CA ARG A 255 -8.95 -9.78 7.73
C ARG A 255 -9.61 -8.50 7.20
N GLU A 256 -9.11 -7.34 7.62
CA GLU A 256 -9.60 -6.02 7.20
C GLU A 256 -11.11 -5.84 7.45
N GLU A 257 -11.65 -6.39 8.55
CA GLU A 257 -13.08 -6.33 8.92
C GLU A 257 -13.50 -4.94 9.47
N TYR A 258 -12.77 -3.89 9.10
CA TYR A 258 -13.07 -2.51 9.43
C TYR A 258 -13.63 -1.75 8.23
N ARG A 259 -14.28 -0.63 8.53
CA ARG A 259 -14.69 0.35 7.53
C ARG A 259 -13.47 1.12 6.99
N GLY A 260 -13.46 1.37 5.68
CA GLY A 260 -12.45 2.19 5.01
C GLY A 260 -11.19 1.40 4.62
N ILE A 261 -10.39 2.00 3.72
CA ILE A 261 -9.18 1.38 3.15
C ILE A 261 -7.96 2.30 3.25
N ARG A 262 -6.77 1.71 3.16
CA ARG A 262 -5.47 2.39 3.23
C ARG A 262 -4.57 2.14 1.98
N PRO A 263 -5.05 2.41 0.75
CA PRO A 263 -4.36 2.07 -0.49
C PRO A 263 -2.95 2.67 -0.59
N ALA A 264 -1.99 1.82 -0.89
CA ALA A 264 -0.57 2.16 -1.00
C ALA A 264 -0.11 2.15 -2.48
N PRO A 265 0.50 3.24 -2.99
CA PRO A 265 1.00 3.30 -4.35
C PRO A 265 1.93 2.14 -4.72
N GLY A 266 1.66 1.49 -5.85
CA GLY A 266 2.35 0.28 -6.32
C GLY A 266 1.55 -1.01 -6.13
N TYR A 267 0.54 -0.99 -5.27
CA TYR A 267 -0.41 -2.10 -5.15
C TYR A 267 -1.39 -2.11 -6.34
N PRO A 268 -2.04 -3.25 -6.62
CA PRO A 268 -2.92 -3.40 -7.78
C PRO A 268 -4.06 -2.36 -7.91
N ALA A 269 -4.51 -1.78 -6.79
CA ALA A 269 -5.57 -0.74 -6.77
C ALA A 269 -5.06 0.65 -7.20
N CYS A 270 -3.78 0.94 -6.99
CA CYS A 270 -3.14 2.20 -7.38
C CYS A 270 -1.69 1.92 -7.81
N PRO A 271 -1.48 1.27 -8.97
CA PRO A 271 -0.20 0.69 -9.37
C PRO A 271 0.89 1.73 -9.69
N ASP A 272 0.53 3.00 -9.80
CA ASP A 272 1.45 4.07 -10.14
C ASP A 272 2.31 4.50 -8.94
N HIS A 273 3.60 4.17 -8.98
CA HIS A 273 4.54 4.47 -7.91
C HIS A 273 4.90 5.96 -7.80
N ALA A 274 4.79 6.75 -8.87
CA ALA A 274 5.37 8.09 -8.93
C ALA A 274 4.62 9.15 -8.12
N VAL A 275 3.43 8.84 -7.59
CA VAL A 275 2.74 9.71 -6.63
C VAL A 275 3.48 9.76 -5.27
N LYS A 276 4.38 8.82 -4.97
CA LYS A 276 5.11 8.80 -3.69
C LYS A 276 5.96 10.05 -3.46
N GLY A 277 6.56 10.64 -4.49
CA GLY A 277 7.30 11.91 -4.38
C GLY A 277 6.43 13.04 -3.83
N PRO A 278 5.38 13.46 -4.58
CA PRO A 278 4.43 14.46 -4.12
C PRO A 278 3.75 14.12 -2.79
N LEU A 279 3.48 12.84 -2.51
CA LEU A 279 2.97 12.37 -1.23
C LEU A 279 3.96 12.65 -0.08
N PHE A 280 5.25 12.36 -0.27
CA PHE A 280 6.29 12.63 0.72
C PHE A 280 6.50 14.12 0.95
N ASP A 281 6.39 14.94 -0.10
CA ASP A 281 6.46 16.40 -0.02
C ASP A 281 5.28 16.95 0.79
N LEU A 282 4.05 16.52 0.47
CA LEU A 282 2.82 16.88 1.19
C LEU A 282 2.94 16.53 2.68
N LEU A 283 3.44 15.33 2.97
CA LEU A 283 3.62 14.84 4.33
C LEU A 283 4.87 15.39 5.01
N GLY A 284 5.77 16.11 4.33
CA GLY A 284 7.07 16.50 4.88
C GLY A 284 7.81 15.30 5.53
N ALA A 285 7.84 14.16 4.83
CA ALA A 285 8.28 12.87 5.37
C ALA A 285 9.79 12.86 5.73
N THR A 286 10.59 13.72 5.09
CA THR A 286 12.01 13.90 5.44
C THR A 286 12.23 14.34 6.88
N LYS A 287 11.29 15.10 7.46
CA LYS A 287 11.37 15.54 8.87
C LYS A 287 11.29 14.37 9.84
N ILE A 288 10.64 13.26 9.46
CA ILE A 288 10.53 12.06 10.29
C ILE A 288 11.57 10.99 9.95
N GLY A 289 12.54 11.32 9.10
CA GLY A 289 13.64 10.42 8.72
C GLY A 289 13.34 9.52 7.52
N MET A 290 12.29 9.82 6.74
CA MET A 290 11.93 9.05 5.56
C MET A 290 12.23 9.80 4.26
N SER A 291 12.64 9.10 3.21
CA SER A 291 12.83 9.69 1.88
C SER A 291 12.36 8.73 0.78
N VAL A 292 12.28 9.23 -0.44
CA VAL A 292 11.95 8.44 -1.63
C VAL A 292 13.03 8.63 -2.68
N THR A 293 13.44 7.55 -3.33
CA THR A 293 14.45 7.55 -4.39
C THR A 293 13.85 7.99 -5.73
N GLU A 294 14.71 8.23 -6.73
CA GLU A 294 14.29 8.48 -8.11
C GLU A 294 13.47 7.33 -8.73
N SER A 295 13.70 6.10 -8.25
CA SER A 295 12.93 4.91 -8.63
C SER A 295 11.63 4.73 -7.84
N ASN A 296 11.26 5.70 -6.99
CA ASN A 296 10.10 5.66 -6.09
C ASN A 296 10.15 4.56 -5.02
N ALA A 297 11.35 4.12 -4.64
CA ALA A 297 11.55 3.27 -3.46
C ALA A 297 11.66 4.14 -2.21
N MET A 298 11.14 3.66 -1.08
CA MET A 298 11.17 4.40 0.18
C MET A 298 12.41 4.01 1.00
N LEU A 299 12.94 4.98 1.73
CA LEU A 299 14.00 4.78 2.72
C LEU A 299 13.51 5.27 4.09
N PRO A 300 13.74 4.53 5.19
CA PRO A 300 14.32 3.18 5.23
C PRO A 300 13.48 2.16 4.44
N ALA A 301 14.08 1.03 4.04
CA ALA A 301 13.36 0.00 3.27
C ALA A 301 12.12 -0.53 4.01
N ALA A 302 12.20 -0.64 5.34
CA ALA A 302 11.08 -0.94 6.22
C ALA A 302 10.17 0.29 6.39
N SER A 303 9.41 0.62 5.35
CA SER A 303 8.51 1.77 5.28
C SER A 303 7.24 1.45 4.52
N VAL A 304 6.14 2.07 4.94
CA VAL A 304 4.84 2.01 4.25
C VAL A 304 4.32 3.43 4.06
N SER A 305 3.77 3.73 2.88
CA SER A 305 3.07 4.99 2.64
C SER A 305 1.86 4.77 1.75
N GLY A 306 0.85 5.61 1.92
CA GLY A 306 -0.38 5.49 1.17
C GLY A 306 -1.39 6.56 1.53
N PHE A 307 -2.64 6.29 1.17
CA PHE A 307 -3.78 7.15 1.38
C PHE A 307 -4.80 6.48 2.29
N TYR A 308 -5.75 7.24 2.83
CA TYR A 308 -6.90 6.73 3.56
C TYR A 308 -8.20 7.18 2.87
N ILE A 309 -9.13 6.25 2.70
CA ILE A 309 -10.48 6.51 2.18
C ILE A 309 -11.48 5.92 3.19
N ALA A 310 -12.41 6.73 3.67
CA ALA A 310 -13.33 6.36 4.76
C ALA A 310 -14.69 5.80 4.31
N HIS A 311 -14.99 5.86 3.01
CA HIS A 311 -16.27 5.42 2.48
C HIS A 311 -16.54 3.95 2.83
N PRO A 312 -17.72 3.59 3.36
CA PRO A 312 -18.00 2.22 3.82
C PRO A 312 -17.91 1.17 2.73
N ASP A 313 -18.29 1.52 1.49
CA ASP A 313 -18.20 0.60 0.35
C ASP A 313 -16.83 0.61 -0.35
N SER A 314 -15.86 1.38 0.16
CA SER A 314 -14.50 1.37 -0.40
C SER A 314 -13.90 -0.02 -0.25
N THR A 315 -13.22 -0.48 -1.30
CA THR A 315 -12.66 -1.83 -1.34
C THR A 315 -11.39 -1.86 -2.18
N TYR A 316 -10.51 -2.82 -1.90
CA TYR A 316 -9.38 -3.11 -2.75
C TYR A 316 -9.83 -3.87 -4.00
N PHE A 317 -9.36 -3.40 -5.15
CA PHE A 317 -9.55 -4.04 -6.44
C PHE A 317 -8.25 -3.96 -7.24
N ALA A 318 -8.06 -4.85 -8.21
CA ALA A 318 -6.99 -4.69 -9.18
C ALA A 318 -7.48 -3.85 -10.35
N VAL A 319 -6.77 -2.76 -10.70
CA VAL A 319 -7.06 -1.96 -11.91
C VAL A 319 -7.04 -2.86 -13.16
N GLY A 320 -6.09 -3.80 -13.22
CA GLY A 320 -5.94 -4.71 -14.35
C GLY A 320 -5.30 -4.02 -15.55
N LYS A 321 -5.66 -4.48 -16.76
CA LYS A 321 -5.19 -3.91 -18.02
C LYS A 321 -6.01 -2.68 -18.40
N ILE A 322 -5.35 -1.68 -18.97
CA ILE A 322 -5.97 -0.45 -19.48
C ILE A 322 -5.76 -0.32 -20.99
N GLY A 323 -6.71 0.30 -21.67
CA GLY A 323 -6.65 0.62 -23.07
C GLY A 323 -5.84 1.88 -23.37
N GLU A 324 -5.53 2.06 -24.65
CA GLU A 324 -4.78 3.20 -25.16
C GLU A 324 -5.47 4.54 -24.87
N ASP A 325 -6.80 4.57 -24.88
CA ASP A 325 -7.60 5.77 -24.58
C ASP A 325 -7.41 6.27 -23.14
N GLN A 326 -7.37 5.36 -22.16
CA GLN A 326 -7.04 5.70 -20.77
C GLN A 326 -5.57 6.06 -20.58
N LEU A 327 -4.66 5.42 -21.30
CA LEU A 327 -3.24 5.78 -21.28
C LEU A 327 -3.03 7.23 -21.74
N VAL A 328 -3.66 7.62 -22.86
CA VAL A 328 -3.59 8.98 -23.41
C VAL A 328 -4.23 9.99 -22.46
N ASP A 329 -5.39 9.66 -21.89
CA ASP A 329 -6.05 10.53 -20.89
C ASP A 329 -5.21 10.70 -19.62
N PHE A 330 -4.61 9.63 -19.10
CA PHE A 330 -3.70 9.68 -17.96
C PHE A 330 -2.47 10.54 -18.26
N ALA A 331 -1.85 10.36 -19.44
CA ALA A 331 -0.71 11.16 -19.86
C ALA A 331 -1.05 12.66 -19.84
N ARG A 332 -2.21 13.04 -20.39
CA ARG A 332 -2.72 14.41 -20.37
C ARG A 332 -2.92 14.92 -18.94
N ARG A 333 -3.59 14.16 -18.06
CA ARG A 333 -3.86 14.56 -16.67
C ARG A 333 -2.58 14.68 -15.82
N ALA A 334 -1.60 13.84 -16.11
CA ALA A 334 -0.30 13.83 -15.43
C ALA A 334 0.72 14.82 -16.03
N GLY A 335 0.39 15.51 -17.14
CA GLY A 335 1.32 16.42 -17.82
C GLY A 335 2.51 15.69 -18.47
N LEU A 336 2.32 14.46 -18.92
CA LEU A 336 3.34 13.59 -19.50
C LEU A 336 3.14 13.40 -21.01
N SER A 337 4.22 13.02 -21.72
CA SER A 337 4.07 12.40 -23.03
C SER A 337 3.43 11.02 -22.91
N VAL A 338 2.72 10.58 -23.97
CA VAL A 338 2.12 9.23 -24.02
C VAL A 338 3.18 8.13 -23.86
N GLU A 339 4.38 8.32 -24.42
CA GLU A 339 5.50 7.39 -24.25
C GLU A 339 5.96 7.28 -22.79
N SER A 340 6.07 8.42 -22.09
CA SER A 340 6.45 8.43 -20.68
C SER A 340 5.39 7.75 -19.81
N ALA A 341 4.10 8.00 -20.10
CA ALA A 341 3.00 7.31 -19.45
C ALA A 341 3.03 5.80 -19.75
N ARG A 342 3.36 5.40 -20.99
CA ARG A 342 3.47 3.99 -21.40
C ARG A 342 4.54 3.26 -20.60
N ARG A 343 5.70 3.89 -20.40
CA ARG A 343 6.79 3.34 -19.57
C ARG A 343 6.38 3.25 -18.10
N ARG A 344 5.72 4.29 -17.58
CA ARG A 344 5.25 4.39 -16.19
C ARG A 344 4.19 3.33 -15.86
N LEU A 345 3.30 3.02 -16.80
CA LEU A 345 2.18 2.09 -16.62
C LEU A 345 2.38 0.77 -17.38
N ALA A 346 3.62 0.43 -17.76
CA ALA A 346 3.92 -0.77 -18.55
C ALA A 346 3.34 -2.08 -17.95
N PRO A 347 3.31 -2.30 -16.62
CA PRO A 347 2.67 -3.49 -16.06
C PRO A 347 1.16 -3.60 -16.34
N ASN A 348 0.49 -2.46 -16.56
CA ASN A 348 -0.95 -2.33 -16.78
C ASN A 348 -1.36 -2.28 -18.25
N LEU A 349 -0.43 -2.43 -19.20
CA LEU A 349 -0.72 -2.39 -20.64
C LEU A 349 -0.71 -3.77 -21.31
#